data_AF-A0A7C1J8S5-F1
#
_entry.id   AF-A0A7C1J8S5-F1
#
_cell.length_a   1.000
_cell.length_b   1.000
_cell.length_c   1.000
_cell.angle_alpha   90.00
_cell.angle_beta   90.00
_cell.angle_gamma   90.00
#
_symmetry.space_group_name_H-M   'P 1'
#
loop_
_entity.id
_entity.type
_entity.pdbx_description
1 polymer ?
#
loop_
_entity_poly.entity_id
_entity_poly.type
_entity_poly.pdbx_seq_one_letter_code
_entity_poly.pdbx_strand_id
1 'polypeptide(L)' 'MCEANVYVEKDGKEELILASVYLIKPENGKIFMVNIFGEQRTVKGRFKRLDLAKEKIVIEEY' A
#
# COMPACT_ATOMS: atom_id res chain seq x y z
N MET A 1 15.55 -2.78 8.52
CA MET A 1 14.10 -2.97 8.70
C MET A 1 13.50 -2.93 7.30
N CYS A 2 12.60 -3.85 6.96
CA CYS A 2 12.13 -4.05 5.57
C CYS A 2 10.61 -3.87 5.52
N GLU A 3 10.16 -2.65 5.82
CA GLU A 3 8.78 -2.22 5.71
C GLU A 3 8.64 -0.99 4.81
N ALA A 4 7.42 -0.73 4.34
CA ALA A 4 7.10 0.44 3.54
C ALA A 4 5.75 1.04 3.93
N ASN A 5 5.61 2.35 3.75
CA ASN A 5 4.34 3.05 3.86
C ASN A 5 3.54 2.91 2.56
N VAL A 6 2.27 2.52 2.66
CA VAL A 6 1.40 2.36 1.50
C VAL A 6 0.49 3.58 1.36
N TYR A 7 0.45 4.12 0.15
CA TYR A 7 -0.39 5.24 -0.23
C TYR A 7 -1.37 4.81 -1.32
N VAL A 8 -2.56 5.40 -1.31
CA VAL A 8 -3.50 5.34 -2.42
C VAL A 8 -3.45 6.66 -3.18
N GLU A 9 -3.27 6.60 -4.49
CA GLU A 9 -3.34 7.77 -5.36
C GLU A 9 -4.74 7.90 -5.97
N LYS A 10 -5.35 9.06 -5.76
CA LYS A 10 -6.65 9.46 -6.30
C LYS A 10 -6.56 10.88 -6.85
N ASP A 11 -6.90 11.06 -8.12
CA ASP A 11 -6.82 12.36 -8.82
C ASP A 11 -5.45 13.04 -8.67
N GLY A 12 -4.37 12.24 -8.73
CA GLY A 12 -2.99 12.69 -8.59
C GLY A 12 -2.56 13.06 -7.17
N LYS A 13 -3.40 12.81 -6.16
CA LYS A 13 -3.06 13.00 -4.73
C LYS A 13 -2.83 11.66 -4.06
N GLU A 14 -1.69 11.54 -3.37
CA GLU A 14 -1.32 10.35 -2.60
C GLU A 14 -1.78 10.51 -1.14
N GLU A 15 -2.64 9.62 -0.67
CA GLU A 15 -3.09 9.55 0.73
C GLU A 15 -2.46 8.33 1.43
N LEU A 16 -1.86 8.54 2.60
CA LEU A 16 -1.31 7.44 3.41
C LEU A 16 -2.45 6.60 3.97
N ILE A 17 -2.50 5.31 3.60
CA ILE A 17 -3.57 4.41 4.06
C ILE A 17 -3.12 3.42 5.12
N LEU A 18 -1.84 3.07 5.14
CA LEU A 18 -1.27 2.14 6.10
C LEU A 18 0.24 2.35 6.21
N ALA A 19 0.72 2.60 7.42
CA ALA A 19 2.15 2.75 7.71
C ALA A 19 2.80 1.41 8.07
N SER A 20 4.12 1.31 7.84
CA SER A 20 4.95 0.16 8.27
C SER A 20 4.43 -1.20 7.80
N VAL A 21 4.09 -1.31 6.51
CA VAL A 21 3.59 -2.55 5.88
C VAL A 21 4.73 -3.52 5.61
N TYR A 22 4.60 -4.75 6.08
CA TYR A 22 5.56 -5.84 5.82
C TYR A 22 5.01 -6.91 4.87
N LEU A 23 3.69 -6.97 4.68
CA LEU A 23 3.04 -7.90 3.75
C LEU A 23 2.07 -7.14 2.86
N ILE A 24 2.18 -7.35 1.55
CA ILE A 24 1.25 -6.86 0.53
C ILE A 24 1.03 -7.96 -0.51
N LYS A 25 -0.22 -8.24 -0.85
CA LYS A 25 -0.56 -9.27 -1.86
C LYS A 25 -1.87 -8.92 -2.58
N PRO A 26 -2.03 -9.33 -3.84
CA PRO A 26 -3.34 -9.34 -4.48
C PRO A 26 -4.24 -10.38 -3.81
N GLU A 27 -5.50 -10.02 -3.57
CA GLU A 27 -6.51 -10.91 -2.98
C GLU A 27 -7.90 -10.54 -3.50
N ASN A 28 -8.61 -11.48 -4.15
CA ASN A 28 -9.98 -11.28 -4.65
C ASN A 28 -10.17 -10.00 -5.50
N GLY A 29 -9.22 -9.69 -6.39
CA GLY A 29 -9.25 -8.48 -7.23
C GLY A 29 -8.95 -7.16 -6.50
N LYS A 30 -8.46 -7.24 -5.26
CA LYS A 30 -8.06 -6.12 -4.41
C LYS A 30 -6.61 -6.30 -3.93
N ILE A 31 -6.09 -5.31 -3.23
CA ILE A 31 -4.78 -5.37 -2.56
C ILE A 31 -5.01 -5.52 -1.06
N PHE A 32 -4.53 -6.62 -0.49
CA PHE A 32 -4.51 -6.91 0.95
C PHE A 32 -3.14 -6.58 1.53
N MET A 33 -3.11 -5.98 2.72
CA MET A 33 -1.89 -5.54 3.40
C MET A 33 -1.93 -5.79 4.90
N VAL A 34 -0.76 -6.02 5.50
CA VAL A 34 -0.56 -6.14 6.95
C VAL A 34 0.64 -5.32 7.39
N ASN A 35 0.47 -4.54 8.45
CA ASN A 35 1.57 -3.79 9.07
C ASN A 35 2.20 -4.51 10.27
N ILE A 36 3.32 -3.98 10.75
CA ILE A 36 4.08 -4.56 11.88
C ILE A 36 3.29 -4.63 13.20
N PHE A 37 2.18 -3.88 13.31
CA PHE A 37 1.29 -3.90 14.47
C PHE A 37 0.15 -4.93 14.35
N GLY A 38 0.09 -5.66 13.23
CA GLY A 38 -0.97 -6.63 12.93
C GLY A 38 -2.24 -6.01 12.35
N GLU A 39 -2.26 -4.70 12.05
CA GLU A 39 -3.39 -4.07 11.36
C GLU A 39 -3.48 -4.57 9.93
N GLN A 40 -4.69 -4.91 9.51
CA GLN A 40 -4.98 -5.42 8.17
C GLN A 40 -5.86 -4.42 7.42
N ARG A 41 -5.52 -4.17 6.15
CA ARG A 41 -6.31 -3.34 5.25
C ARG A 41 -6.46 -4.03 3.91
N THR A 42 -7.62 -3.82 3.29
CA THR A 42 -7.86 -4.20 1.90
C THR A 42 -8.36 -2.99 1.11
N VAL A 43 -7.74 -2.71 -0.03
CA VAL A 43 -8.15 -1.59 -0.91
C VAL A 43 -8.39 -2.06 -2.33
N LYS A 44 -9.34 -1.42 -3.01
CA LYS A 44 -9.49 -1.57 -4.47
C LYS A 44 -8.44 -0.69 -5.13
N GLY A 45 -7.74 -1.25 -6.11
CA GLY A 45 -6.73 -0.52 -6.85
C GLY A 45 -5.75 -1.45 -7.52
N ARG A 46 -4.83 -0.85 -8.27
CA ARG A 46 -3.71 -1.53 -8.91
C ARG A 46 -2.40 -1.04 -8.33
N PHE A 47 -1.41 -1.91 -8.23
CA PHE A 47 -0.05 -1.49 -7.91
C PHE A 47 0.43 -0.48 -8.96
N LYS A 48 0.87 0.70 -8.51
CA LYS A 48 1.38 1.76 -9.39
C LYS A 48 2.90 1.78 -9.42
N ARG A 49 3.54 1.90 -8.24
CA ARG A 49 5.00 1.95 -8.10
C ARG A 49 5.47 1.62 -6.69
N LEU A 50 6.73 1.24 -6.60
CA LEU A 50 7.51 1.06 -5.38
C LEU A 50 8.72 2.00 -5.44
N ASP A 51 8.95 2.76 -4.37
CA ASP A 51 10.08 3.65 -4.19
C ASP A 51 10.85 3.20 -2.94
N LEU A 52 11.89 2.40 -3.16
CA LEU A 52 12.70 1.80 -2.10
C LEU A 52 13.49 2.84 -1.31
N ALA A 53 13.89 3.95 -1.95
CA ALA A 53 14.63 5.03 -1.28
C ALA A 53 13.75 5.79 -0.28
N LYS A 54 12.43 5.77 -0.47
CA LYS A 54 11.45 6.41 0.41
C LYS A 54 10.63 5.42 1.23
N GLU A 55 10.94 4.13 1.15
CA GLU A 55 10.15 3.07 1.79
C GLU A 55 8.65 3.26 1.49
N LYS A 56 8.31 3.48 0.22
CA LYS A 56 6.96 3.91 -0.21
C LYS A 56 6.39 3.02 -1.31
N ILE A 57 5.16 2.57 -1.13
CA ILE A 57 4.35 1.88 -2.14
C ILE A 57 3.16 2.77 -2.50
N VAL A 58 2.84 2.84 -3.78
CA VAL A 58 1.66 3.57 -4.28
C VAL A 58 0.73 2.61 -5.00
N ILE A 59 -0.53 2.66 -4.61
CA ILE A 59 -1.65 1.96 -5.25
C ILE A 59 -2.49 3.01 -5.95
N GLU A 60 -2.83 2.79 -7.21
CA GLU A 60 -3.78 3.65 -7.93
C GLU A 60 -5.20 3.09 -7.74
N GLU A 61 -6.11 3.90 -7.21
CA GLU A 61 -7.53 3.55 -7.11
C GLU A 61 -8.17 3.58 -8.52
N TYR A 62 -9.08 2.64 -8.78
CA TYR A 62 -9.88 2.56 -10.02
C TYR A 62 -11.36 2.79 -9.74
#